data_AF-A0A929K2X7-F1
#
_entry.id   AF-A0A929K2X7-F1
#
_cell.length_a   1.000
_cell.length_b   1.000
_cell.length_c   1.000
_cell.angle_alpha   90.00
_cell.angle_beta   90.00
_cell.angle_gamma   90.00
#
_symmetry.space_group_name_H-M   'P 1'
#
loop_
_entity.id
_entity.type
_entity.pdbx_description
1 polymer ?
#
loop_
_entity_poly.entity_id
_entity_poly.type
_entity_poly.pdbx_seq_one_letter_code
_entity_poly.pdbx_strand_id
1 'polypeptide(L)'
;VQFLQPLFEFSGACAGCGETPYVKLLSQLFGDRAIIANATGCSSIYGGNLPTTPWSFNEEGKGPAWSNSLFEDNAEFGLGMRLAIDKQLEHALELLDRLSSDIGKDLVSEIKKADQSTEEGLYKQRERVKILENKLKKINKAEAKDLLSLIDVLTIKSVWILGGDGWAYDIGYGGLDHVIAQRRNVNILVLDTETYSNTGGQMSKATP
;
A
#
# COMPACT_ATOMS: atom_id res chain seq x y z
N VAL A 1 14.38 4.25 13.53
CA VAL A 1 13.91 3.54 12.31
C VAL A 1 14.77 2.32 11.97
N GLN A 2 16.11 2.35 12.05
CA GLN A 2 16.94 1.19 11.65
C GLN A 2 16.76 -0.09 12.50
N PHE A 3 16.08 -0.02 13.65
CA PHE A 3 15.66 -1.21 14.41
C PHE A 3 14.40 -1.89 13.86
N LEU A 4 13.68 -1.26 12.94
CA LEU A 4 12.53 -1.86 12.27
C LEU A 4 13.01 -2.82 11.18
N GLN A 5 12.33 -3.96 11.06
CA GLN A 5 12.63 -4.95 10.02
C GLN A 5 12.46 -4.32 8.62
N PRO A 6 13.47 -4.37 7.75
CA PRO A 6 13.29 -4.01 6.34
C PRO A 6 12.44 -5.07 5.64
N LEU A 7 11.45 -4.62 4.86
CA LEU A 7 10.61 -5.49 4.03
C LEU A 7 10.89 -5.34 2.53
N PHE A 8 12.00 -4.66 2.22
CA PHE A 8 12.60 -4.56 0.90
C PHE A 8 14.10 -4.80 1.05
N GLU A 9 14.57 -5.96 0.60
CA GLU A 9 15.93 -6.45 0.85
C GLU A 9 16.50 -7.19 -0.35
N PHE A 10 17.83 -7.15 -0.53
CA PHE A 10 18.55 -7.92 -1.55
C PHE A 10 18.04 -7.75 -3.00
N SER A 11 17.60 -6.54 -3.37
CA SER A 11 17.19 -6.21 -4.74
C SER A 11 18.34 -6.31 -5.74
N GLY A 12 18.01 -6.56 -7.02
CA GLY A 12 18.97 -6.58 -8.13
C GLY A 12 19.47 -5.20 -8.60
N ALA A 13 19.35 -4.16 -7.77
CA ALA A 13 19.82 -2.82 -8.09
C ALA A 13 21.35 -2.73 -8.13
N CYS A 14 21.88 -1.66 -8.75
CA CYS A 14 23.32 -1.39 -8.78
C CYS A 14 23.92 -1.24 -7.38
N ALA A 15 25.22 -1.54 -7.25
CA ALA A 15 25.96 -1.24 -6.02
C ALA A 15 25.96 0.27 -5.75
N GLY A 16 25.46 0.68 -4.59
CA GLY A 16 25.31 2.10 -4.25
C GLY A 16 24.15 2.80 -4.97
N CYS A 17 23.15 2.06 -5.46
CA CYS A 17 21.94 2.65 -6.05
C CYS A 17 21.32 3.69 -5.10
N GLY A 18 21.03 4.88 -5.63
CA GLY A 18 20.45 5.99 -4.87
C GLY A 18 18.96 5.82 -4.56
N GLU A 19 18.25 4.94 -5.25
CA GLU A 19 16.79 4.76 -5.07
C GLU A 19 16.44 3.85 -3.89
N THR A 20 17.11 2.70 -3.78
CA THR A 20 16.74 1.62 -2.85
C THR A 20 16.78 1.99 -1.36
N PRO A 21 17.62 2.92 -0.86
CA PRO A 21 17.54 3.36 0.53
C PRO A 21 16.18 3.98 0.89
N TYR A 22 15.55 4.70 -0.03
CA TYR A 22 14.23 5.31 0.19
C TYR A 22 13.12 4.25 0.20
N VAL A 23 13.18 3.30 -0.74
CA VAL A 23 12.22 2.18 -0.81
C VAL A 23 12.35 1.29 0.44
N LYS A 24 13.58 1.02 0.90
CA LYS A 24 13.83 0.31 2.16
C LYS A 24 13.19 1.05 3.34
N LEU A 25 13.42 2.36 3.45
CA LEU A 25 12.86 3.16 4.54
C LEU A 25 11.33 3.16 4.54
N LEU A 26 10.70 3.29 3.37
CA LEU A 26 9.25 3.16 3.20
C LEU A 26 8.76 1.80 3.73
N SER A 27 9.45 0.71 3.35
CA SER A 27 9.09 -0.64 3.79
C SER A 27 9.19 -0.81 5.31
N GLN A 28 10.17 -0.17 5.96
CA GLN A 28 10.36 -0.23 7.42
C GLN A 28 9.25 0.51 8.17
N LEU A 29 8.75 1.62 7.62
CA LEU A 29 7.75 2.46 8.29
C LEU A 29 6.31 2.03 8.01
N PHE A 30 6.03 1.53 6.81
CA PHE A 30 4.67 1.29 6.34
C PHE A 30 4.45 -0.11 5.78
N GLY A 31 5.50 -0.93 5.66
CA GLY A 31 5.46 -2.12 4.83
C GLY A 31 4.46 -3.19 5.28
N ASP A 32 4.12 -3.24 6.57
CA ASP A 32 3.10 -4.16 7.08
C ASP A 32 1.65 -3.82 6.67
N ARG A 33 1.45 -2.65 6.05
CA ARG A 33 0.16 -2.13 5.57
C ARG A 33 0.26 -1.38 4.25
N ALA A 34 1.40 -1.49 3.55
CA ALA A 34 1.65 -0.79 2.30
C ALA A 34 1.01 -1.53 1.14
N ILE A 35 0.38 -0.77 0.24
CA ILE A 35 -0.02 -1.22 -1.08
C ILE A 35 0.71 -0.33 -2.08
N ILE A 36 1.51 -0.94 -2.96
CA ILE A 36 2.45 -0.25 -3.85
C ILE A 36 2.01 -0.46 -5.30
N ALA A 37 1.65 0.65 -5.95
CA ALA A 37 1.60 0.77 -7.40
C ALA A 37 2.95 1.31 -7.88
N ASN A 38 3.66 0.55 -8.71
CA ASN A 38 4.99 0.90 -9.19
C ASN A 38 4.99 1.12 -10.71
N ALA A 39 5.44 2.29 -11.16
CA ALA A 39 5.60 2.59 -12.57
C ALA A 39 6.73 1.73 -13.15
N THR A 40 6.67 1.46 -14.44
CA THR A 40 7.76 0.77 -15.14
C THR A 40 9.01 1.64 -15.16
N GLY A 41 10.16 1.08 -14.78
CA GLY A 41 11.44 1.79 -14.68
C GLY A 41 12.44 1.01 -13.84
N CYS A 42 13.54 1.63 -13.41
CA CYS A 42 14.53 0.96 -12.55
C CYS A 42 13.87 0.33 -11.32
N SER A 43 12.93 1.05 -10.70
CA SER A 43 12.20 0.58 -9.53
C SER A 43 11.33 -0.66 -9.76
N SER A 44 10.75 -0.85 -10.95
CA SER A 44 10.07 -2.11 -11.25
C SER A 44 11.05 -3.23 -11.61
N ILE A 45 12.19 -2.92 -12.23
CA ILE A 45 13.21 -3.93 -12.58
C ILE A 45 13.87 -4.49 -11.32
N TYR A 46 14.44 -3.65 -10.45
CA TYR A 46 15.03 -4.18 -9.22
C TYR A 46 13.95 -4.64 -8.21
N GLY A 47 12.71 -4.19 -8.37
CA GLY A 47 11.58 -4.45 -7.48
C GLY A 47 10.75 -5.68 -7.83
N GLY A 48 10.84 -6.22 -9.04
CA GLY A 48 9.92 -7.28 -9.52
C GLY A 48 10.42 -8.10 -10.71
N ASN A 49 11.72 -8.25 -10.91
CA ASN A 49 12.26 -9.10 -11.99
C ASN A 49 12.31 -10.58 -11.58
N LEU A 50 11.32 -11.34 -12.03
CA LEU A 50 11.17 -12.77 -11.74
C LEU A 50 12.40 -13.58 -12.22
N PRO A 51 12.78 -14.64 -11.49
CA PRO A 51 12.04 -15.29 -10.40
C PRO A 51 12.27 -14.69 -9.01
N THR A 52 13.08 -13.64 -8.88
CA THR A 52 13.43 -13.04 -7.58
C THR A 52 12.52 -11.87 -7.22
N THR A 53 12.14 -11.75 -5.95
CA THR A 53 11.46 -10.56 -5.40
C THR A 53 12.23 -10.05 -4.17
N PRO A 54 12.53 -8.74 -4.09
CA PRO A 54 13.10 -8.14 -2.88
C PRO A 54 12.04 -7.83 -1.81
N TRP A 55 10.75 -7.90 -2.16
CA TRP A 55 9.65 -7.67 -1.23
C TRP A 55 9.48 -8.87 -0.30
N SER A 56 9.54 -8.58 1.00
CA SER A 56 9.49 -9.58 2.07
C SER A 56 8.30 -9.32 2.99
N PHE A 57 8.14 -10.15 4.01
CA PHE A 57 7.10 -10.04 5.02
C PHE A 57 7.69 -10.12 6.42
N ASN A 58 7.00 -9.51 7.39
CA ASN A 58 7.38 -9.56 8.79
C ASN A 58 6.99 -10.90 9.45
N GLU A 59 7.32 -11.08 10.73
CA GLU A 59 7.00 -12.32 11.48
C GLU A 59 5.49 -12.63 11.55
N GLU A 60 4.62 -11.64 11.36
CA GLU A 60 3.16 -11.81 11.28
C GLU A 60 2.67 -12.21 9.88
N GLY A 61 3.57 -12.39 8.92
CA GLY A 61 3.23 -12.69 7.52
C GLY A 61 2.73 -11.47 6.74
N LYS A 62 2.93 -10.25 7.25
CA LYS A 62 2.48 -9.01 6.62
C LYS A 62 3.63 -8.32 5.89
N GLY A 63 3.39 -7.92 4.66
CA GLY A 63 4.36 -7.17 3.86
C GLY A 63 3.68 -6.35 2.78
N PRO A 64 4.46 -5.58 2.02
CA PRO A 64 3.93 -4.72 0.97
C PRO A 64 3.24 -5.54 -0.11
N ALA A 65 1.99 -5.21 -0.44
CA ALA A 65 1.35 -5.71 -1.64
C ALA A 65 1.85 -4.88 -2.83
N TRP A 66 2.69 -5.46 -3.67
CA TRP A 66 3.34 -4.75 -4.79
C TRP A 66 2.76 -5.16 -6.14
N SER A 67 2.57 -4.19 -7.03
CA SER A 67 2.20 -4.43 -8.41
C SER A 67 2.73 -3.35 -9.35
N ASN A 68 3.12 -3.77 -10.55
CA ASN A 68 3.45 -2.89 -11.68
C ASN A 68 2.42 -3.11 -12.78
N SER A 69 1.72 -2.04 -13.15
CA SER A 69 0.79 -2.02 -14.29
C SER A 69 1.56 -1.68 -15.57
N LEU A 70 1.55 -0.41 -15.99
CA LEU A 70 2.29 0.08 -17.13
C LEU A 70 3.20 1.26 -16.73
N PHE A 71 3.88 1.81 -17.72
CA PHE A 71 4.77 2.95 -17.51
C PHE A 71 3.96 4.24 -17.33
N GLU A 72 2.91 4.40 -18.13
CA GLU A 72 2.10 5.61 -18.28
C GLU A 72 0.95 5.74 -17.27
N ASP A 73 0.45 4.64 -16.70
CA ASP A 73 -0.82 4.60 -15.96
C ASP A 73 -0.66 4.49 -14.44
N ASN A 74 0.56 4.58 -13.92
CA ASN A 74 0.84 4.19 -12.54
C ASN A 74 0.10 5.05 -11.49
N ALA A 75 -0.12 6.33 -11.79
CA ALA A 75 -0.86 7.22 -10.89
C ALA A 75 -2.31 6.76 -10.77
N GLU A 76 -2.97 6.55 -11.91
CA GLU A 76 -4.34 6.11 -12.04
C GLU A 76 -4.52 4.70 -11.46
N PHE A 77 -3.52 3.84 -11.65
CA PHE A 77 -3.48 2.51 -11.09
C PHE A 77 -3.49 2.55 -9.55
N GLY A 78 -2.62 3.36 -8.95
CA GLY A 78 -2.61 3.59 -7.49
C GLY A 78 -3.90 4.24 -6.97
N LEU A 79 -4.48 5.18 -7.73
CA LEU A 79 -5.79 5.76 -7.40
C LEU A 79 -6.89 4.68 -7.42
N GLY A 80 -6.88 3.78 -8.40
CA GLY A 80 -7.78 2.63 -8.46
C GLY A 80 -7.69 1.75 -7.21
N MET A 81 -6.47 1.45 -6.74
CA MET A 81 -6.26 0.74 -5.48
C MET A 81 -6.87 1.48 -4.29
N ARG A 82 -6.66 2.80 -4.18
CA ARG A 82 -7.26 3.63 -3.11
C ARG A 82 -8.78 3.59 -3.13
N LEU A 83 -9.38 3.74 -4.31
CA LEU A 83 -10.85 3.70 -4.47
C LEU A 83 -11.42 2.33 -4.11
N ALA A 84 -10.73 1.25 -4.47
CA ALA A 84 -11.13 -0.10 -4.11
C ALA A 84 -11.10 -0.30 -2.58
N ILE A 85 -10.03 0.13 -1.90
CA ILE A 85 -9.91 0.02 -0.44
C ILE A 85 -10.97 0.90 0.26
N ASP A 86 -11.22 2.12 -0.23
CA ASP A 86 -12.31 2.98 0.28
C ASP A 86 -13.65 2.24 0.21
N LYS A 87 -13.94 1.62 -0.94
CA LYS A 87 -15.22 0.94 -1.13
C LYS A 87 -15.35 -0.33 -0.31
N GLN A 88 -14.27 -1.09 -0.18
CA GLN A 88 -14.21 -2.27 0.68
C GLN A 88 -14.42 -1.88 2.14
N LEU A 89 -13.83 -0.77 2.59
CA LEU A 89 -14.02 -0.27 3.95
C LEU A 89 -15.47 0.14 4.19
N GLU A 90 -16.07 0.92 3.29
CA GLU A 90 -17.51 1.26 3.37
C GLU A 90 -18.37 0.01 3.54
N HIS A 91 -18.14 -1.00 2.70
CA HIS A 91 -18.90 -2.24 2.76
C HIS A 91 -18.66 -3.02 4.05
N ALA A 92 -17.42 -3.10 4.53
CA ALA A 92 -17.09 -3.73 5.80
C ALA A 92 -17.78 -3.04 6.98
N LEU A 93 -17.88 -1.70 6.96
CA LEU A 93 -18.58 -0.94 8.00
C LEU A 93 -20.10 -1.18 7.98
N GLU A 94 -20.71 -1.31 6.80
CA GLU A 94 -22.13 -1.69 6.68
C GLU A 94 -22.39 -3.10 7.25
N LEU A 95 -21.52 -4.06 6.94
CA LEU A 95 -21.62 -5.42 7.45
C LEU A 95 -21.43 -5.48 8.97
N LEU A 96 -20.52 -4.67 9.53
CA LEU A 96 -20.36 -4.50 10.97
C LEU A 96 -21.65 -4.03 11.64
N ASP A 97 -22.35 -3.05 11.03
CA ASP A 97 -23.62 -2.57 11.57
C ASP A 97 -24.72 -3.64 11.50
N ARG A 98 -24.81 -4.40 10.39
CA ARG A 98 -25.78 -5.50 10.23
C ARG A 98 -25.55 -6.65 11.21
N LEU A 99 -24.29 -6.95 11.51
CA LEU A 99 -23.90 -8.02 12.43
C LEU A 99 -23.79 -7.56 13.88
N SER A 100 -24.10 -6.29 14.18
CA SER A 100 -23.87 -5.66 15.48
C SER A 100 -24.49 -6.42 16.66
N SER A 101 -25.66 -7.04 16.48
CA SER A 101 -26.30 -7.88 17.49
C SER A 101 -25.54 -9.18 17.77
N ASP A 102 -24.87 -9.75 16.78
CA ASP A 102 -24.15 -11.02 16.90
C ASP A 102 -22.72 -10.81 17.44
N ILE A 103 -22.05 -9.74 17.02
CA ILE A 103 -20.64 -9.47 17.41
C ILE A 103 -20.52 -8.56 18.64
N GLY A 104 -21.58 -7.83 19.00
CA GLY A 104 -21.65 -6.93 20.15
C GLY A 104 -21.45 -5.46 19.75
N LYS A 105 -22.40 -4.61 20.18
CA LYS A 105 -22.47 -3.18 19.83
C LYS A 105 -21.23 -2.39 20.23
N ASP A 106 -20.63 -2.71 21.38
CA ASP A 106 -19.45 -1.99 21.89
C ASP A 106 -18.25 -2.20 20.96
N LEU A 107 -17.96 -3.46 20.58
CA LEU A 107 -16.86 -3.78 19.66
C LEU A 107 -17.05 -3.10 18.30
N VAL A 108 -18.28 -3.07 17.78
CA VAL A 108 -18.60 -2.34 16.53
C VAL A 108 -18.29 -0.85 16.68
N SER A 109 -18.71 -0.23 17.78
CA SER A 109 -18.46 1.19 18.02
C SER A 109 -16.97 1.49 18.15
N GLU A 110 -16.23 0.65 18.88
CA GLU A 110 -14.79 0.79 19.07
C GLU A 110 -14.00 0.66 17.76
N ILE A 111 -14.35 -0.30 16.90
CA ILE A 111 -13.71 -0.48 15.58
C ILE A 111 -13.97 0.73 14.69
N LYS A 112 -15.21 1.24 14.67
CA LYS A 112 -15.62 2.37 13.82
C LYS A 112 -15.01 3.71 14.24
N LYS A 113 -14.80 3.91 15.55
CA LYS A 113 -14.29 5.17 16.13
C LYS A 113 -12.79 5.12 16.44
N ALA A 114 -12.11 4.05 16.08
CA ALA A 114 -10.69 3.87 16.35
C ALA A 114 -9.86 4.95 15.65
N ASP A 115 -9.09 5.71 16.44
CA ASP A 115 -8.00 6.51 15.90
C ASP A 115 -6.82 5.58 15.55
N GLN A 116 -6.42 5.62 14.28
CA GLN A 116 -5.35 4.81 13.70
C GLN A 116 -4.18 5.67 13.21
N SER A 117 -4.11 6.94 13.63
CA SER A 117 -3.05 7.88 13.23
C SER A 117 -1.70 7.61 13.90
N THR A 118 -1.68 6.84 14.99
CA THR A 118 -0.49 6.48 15.76
C THR A 118 -0.25 4.98 15.75
N GLU A 119 1.00 4.55 15.98
CA GLU A 119 1.35 3.13 16.11
C GLU A 119 0.57 2.42 17.24
N GLU A 120 0.35 3.10 18.37
CA GLU A 120 -0.46 2.56 19.46
C GLU A 120 -1.93 2.38 19.03
N GLY A 121 -2.48 3.34 18.29
CA GLY A 121 -3.83 3.27 17.73
C GLY A 121 -3.98 2.11 16.74
N LEU A 122 -3.00 1.94 15.85
CA LEU A 122 -2.94 0.81 14.91
C LEU A 122 -2.87 -0.53 15.63
N TYR A 123 -2.02 -0.64 16.66
CA TYR A 123 -1.91 -1.87 17.45
C TYR A 123 -3.24 -2.23 18.11
N LYS A 124 -3.87 -1.28 18.80
CA LYS A 124 -5.19 -1.49 19.42
C LYS A 124 -6.26 -1.87 18.39
N GLN A 125 -6.22 -1.27 17.20
CA GLN A 125 -7.16 -1.65 16.13
C GLN A 125 -6.93 -3.08 15.66
N ARG A 126 -5.68 -3.52 15.50
CA ARG A 126 -5.36 -4.90 15.13
C ARG A 126 -5.88 -5.90 16.17
N GLU A 127 -5.77 -5.57 17.45
CA GLU A 127 -6.34 -6.40 18.52
C GLU A 127 -7.86 -6.51 18.40
N ARG A 128 -8.57 -5.39 18.19
CA ARG A 128 -10.03 -5.40 17.97
C ARG A 128 -10.41 -6.23 16.75
N VAL A 129 -9.66 -6.10 15.65
CA VAL A 129 -9.87 -6.87 14.42
C VAL A 129 -9.66 -8.36 14.66
N LYS A 130 -8.65 -8.77 15.45
CA LYS A 130 -8.43 -10.17 15.83
C LYS A 130 -9.57 -10.72 16.69
N ILE A 131 -10.11 -9.91 17.61
CA ILE A 131 -11.30 -10.29 18.40
C ILE A 131 -12.52 -10.46 17.47
N LEU A 132 -12.72 -9.54 16.54
CA LEU A 132 -13.79 -9.60 15.54
C LEU A 132 -13.66 -10.87 14.70
N GLU A 133 -12.48 -11.18 14.16
CA GLU A 133 -12.21 -12.36 13.35
C GLU A 133 -12.66 -13.65 14.06
N ASN A 134 -12.29 -13.79 15.33
CA ASN A 134 -12.64 -14.94 16.15
C ASN A 134 -14.15 -15.05 16.42
N LYS A 135 -14.87 -13.94 16.47
CA LYS A 135 -16.34 -13.94 16.59
C LYS A 135 -16.99 -14.30 15.25
N LEU A 136 -16.54 -13.71 14.14
CA LEU A 136 -17.09 -13.98 12.81
C LEU A 136 -16.96 -15.44 12.40
N LYS A 137 -15.83 -16.10 12.73
CA LYS A 137 -15.64 -17.55 12.48
C LYS A 137 -16.67 -18.45 13.16
N LYS A 138 -17.37 -17.97 14.19
CA LYS A 138 -18.41 -18.72 14.92
C LYS A 138 -19.82 -18.44 14.38
N ILE A 139 -20.00 -17.46 13.50
CA ILE A 139 -21.28 -17.03 12.98
C ILE A 139 -21.48 -17.66 11.58
N ASN A 140 -22.47 -18.53 11.44
CA ASN A 140 -22.80 -19.16 10.16
C ASN A 140 -23.82 -18.33 9.36
N LYS A 141 -23.45 -17.09 9.01
CA LYS A 141 -24.22 -16.18 8.14
C LYS A 141 -23.39 -15.83 6.91
N ALA A 142 -24.04 -15.52 5.79
CA ALA A 142 -23.34 -15.10 4.57
C ALA A 142 -22.55 -13.81 4.81
N GLU A 143 -23.20 -12.85 5.48
CA GLU A 143 -22.63 -11.54 5.83
C GLU A 143 -21.38 -11.67 6.71
N ALA A 144 -21.31 -12.69 7.57
CA ALA A 144 -20.14 -12.93 8.41
C ALA A 144 -18.94 -13.45 7.59
N LYS A 145 -19.19 -14.28 6.57
CA LYS A 145 -18.15 -14.74 5.63
C LYS A 145 -17.68 -13.60 4.74
N ASP A 146 -18.60 -12.77 4.27
CA ASP A 146 -18.29 -11.59 3.46
C ASP A 146 -17.44 -10.60 4.26
N LEU A 147 -17.82 -10.29 5.51
CA LEU A 147 -17.03 -9.41 6.38
C LEU A 147 -15.65 -10.02 6.70
N LEU A 148 -15.56 -11.33 6.89
CA LEU A 148 -14.29 -12.02 7.10
C LEU A 148 -13.34 -11.85 5.90
N SER A 149 -13.86 -11.85 4.66
CA SER A 149 -13.06 -11.61 3.46
C SER A 149 -12.53 -10.17 3.33
N LEU A 150 -13.15 -9.23 4.02
CA LEU A 150 -12.80 -7.80 4.01
C LEU A 150 -12.12 -7.35 5.30
N ILE A 151 -11.81 -8.27 6.20
CA ILE A 151 -11.43 -7.93 7.57
C ILE A 151 -10.17 -7.06 7.64
N ASP A 152 -9.25 -7.25 6.70
CA ASP A 152 -7.99 -6.53 6.64
C ASP A 152 -8.14 -5.03 6.36
N VAL A 153 -9.22 -4.59 5.70
CA VAL A 153 -9.43 -3.16 5.39
C VAL A 153 -9.88 -2.35 6.60
N LEU A 154 -10.24 -3.01 7.71
CA LEU A 154 -10.55 -2.35 8.98
C LEU A 154 -9.30 -1.76 9.66
N THR A 155 -8.11 -2.19 9.23
CA THR A 155 -6.84 -1.53 9.53
C THR A 155 -6.43 -0.66 8.35
N ILE A 156 -6.09 0.61 8.60
CA ILE A 156 -5.76 1.57 7.55
C ILE A 156 -4.61 1.05 6.65
N LYS A 157 -4.83 1.15 5.34
CA LYS A 157 -3.83 0.81 4.32
C LYS A 157 -3.14 2.08 3.82
N SER A 158 -1.83 2.00 3.61
CA SER A 158 -1.02 3.07 3.05
C SER A 158 -0.82 2.81 1.56
N VAL A 159 -1.51 3.55 0.70
CA VAL A 159 -1.35 3.43 -0.75
C VAL A 159 -0.18 4.29 -1.19
N TRP A 160 0.77 3.67 -1.89
CA TRP A 160 2.00 4.27 -2.37
C TRP A 160 2.10 4.12 -3.88
N ILE A 161 2.44 5.22 -4.56
CA ILE A 161 2.63 5.31 -6.00
C ILE A 161 4.11 5.64 -6.22
N LEU A 162 4.88 4.63 -6.64
CA LEU A 162 6.33 4.69 -6.80
C LEU A 162 6.68 4.80 -8.29
N GLY A 163 7.64 5.65 -8.64
CA GLY A 163 8.18 5.68 -9.99
C GLY A 163 9.36 6.64 -10.13
N GLY A 164 10.06 6.58 -11.26
CA GLY A 164 11.18 7.48 -11.56
C GLY A 164 10.72 8.79 -12.17
N ASP A 165 11.66 9.69 -12.45
CA ASP A 165 11.40 10.98 -13.07
C ASP A 165 10.79 10.87 -14.48
N GLY A 166 11.25 9.94 -15.31
CA GLY A 166 10.65 9.73 -16.63
C GLY A 166 9.17 9.32 -16.62
N TRP A 167 8.71 8.71 -15.54
CA TRP A 167 7.26 8.51 -15.34
C TRP A 167 6.61 9.82 -14.90
N ALA A 168 7.11 10.42 -13.82
CA ALA A 168 6.43 11.52 -13.14
C ALA A 168 6.40 12.81 -13.94
N TYR A 169 7.49 13.15 -14.63
CA TYR A 169 7.62 14.42 -15.36
C TYR A 169 7.24 14.28 -16.83
N ASP A 170 7.30 13.08 -17.40
CA ASP A 170 7.03 12.85 -18.82
C ASP A 170 5.74 12.07 -19.05
N ILE A 171 5.84 10.75 -19.24
CA ILE A 171 4.74 9.97 -19.83
C ILE A 171 3.51 9.86 -18.92
N GLY A 172 3.72 9.81 -17.60
CA GLY A 172 2.67 9.68 -16.59
C GLY A 172 2.25 11.00 -15.96
N TYR A 173 2.80 12.14 -16.40
CA TYR A 173 2.54 13.44 -15.77
C TYR A 173 1.06 13.83 -15.80
N GLY A 174 0.36 13.59 -16.91
CA GLY A 174 -1.07 13.90 -17.02
C GLY A 174 -1.93 13.11 -16.03
N GLY A 175 -1.63 11.82 -15.85
CA GLY A 175 -2.27 10.97 -14.86
C GLY A 175 -1.95 11.40 -13.43
N LEU A 176 -0.68 11.73 -13.18
CA LEU A 176 -0.20 12.20 -11.89
C LEU A 176 -0.88 13.51 -11.45
N ASP A 177 -0.94 14.51 -12.34
CA ASP A 177 -1.65 15.77 -12.10
C ASP A 177 -3.12 15.52 -11.74
N HIS A 178 -3.80 14.69 -12.52
CA HIS A 178 -5.19 14.34 -12.27
C HIS A 178 -5.37 13.67 -10.88
N VAL A 179 -4.51 12.72 -10.51
CA VAL A 179 -4.59 12.02 -9.22
C VAL A 179 -4.34 12.95 -8.03
N ILE A 180 -3.38 13.88 -8.14
CA ILE A 180 -3.14 14.91 -7.13
C ILE A 180 -4.38 15.81 -6.98
N ALA A 181 -5.00 16.19 -8.11
CA ALA A 181 -6.21 17.01 -8.11
C ALA A 181 -7.42 16.34 -7.44
N GLN A 182 -7.49 15.00 -7.42
CA GLN A 182 -8.57 14.26 -6.74
C GLN A 182 -8.54 14.36 -5.21
N ARG A 183 -7.43 14.84 -4.60
CA ARG A 183 -7.26 14.99 -3.14
C ARG A 183 -7.59 13.73 -2.34
N ARG A 184 -7.35 12.56 -2.93
CA ARG A 184 -7.47 11.27 -2.24
C ARG A 184 -6.21 10.99 -1.43
N ASN A 185 -6.35 10.18 -0.39
CA ASN A 185 -5.22 9.81 0.48
C ASN A 185 -4.33 8.76 -0.20
N VAL A 186 -3.40 9.23 -1.02
CA VAL A 186 -2.33 8.46 -1.65
C VAL A 186 -0.99 9.13 -1.36
N ASN A 187 0.07 8.33 -1.32
CA ASN A 187 1.43 8.82 -1.17
C ASN A 187 2.15 8.62 -2.50
N ILE A 188 2.82 9.65 -3.01
CA ILE A 188 3.58 9.57 -4.26
C ILE A 188 5.07 9.70 -3.91
N LEU A 189 5.88 8.76 -4.37
CA LEU A 189 7.33 8.77 -4.24
C LEU A 189 7.95 8.78 -5.63
N VAL A 190 8.48 9.94 -6.02
CA VAL A 190 9.26 10.10 -7.25
C VAL A 190 10.74 9.91 -6.91
N LEU A 191 11.35 8.91 -7.53
CA LEU A 191 12.77 8.61 -7.40
C LEU A 191 13.49 9.33 -8.54
N ASP A 192 13.80 10.60 -8.30
CA ASP A 192 14.32 11.49 -9.33
C ASP A 192 15.80 11.22 -9.59
N THR A 193 16.10 10.69 -10.76
CA THR A 193 17.47 10.44 -11.23
C THR A 193 17.89 11.43 -12.30
N GLU A 194 17.04 12.42 -12.62
CA GLU A 194 17.24 13.42 -13.68
C GLU A 194 17.52 12.79 -15.07
N THR A 195 17.15 11.51 -15.27
CA THR A 195 17.40 10.74 -16.49
C THR A 195 16.57 9.47 -16.53
N TYR A 196 16.35 8.90 -17.72
CA TYR A 196 15.73 7.59 -17.88
C TYR A 196 16.76 6.48 -17.60
N SER A 197 17.06 6.27 -16.32
CA SER A 197 18.13 5.37 -15.87
C SER A 197 18.03 3.95 -16.46
N ASN A 198 16.82 3.37 -16.49
CA ASN A 198 16.62 1.98 -16.91
C ASN A 198 16.93 1.72 -18.39
N THR A 199 16.58 2.67 -19.27
CA THR A 199 16.67 2.49 -20.72
C THR A 199 18.00 2.97 -21.30
N GLY A 200 18.95 3.36 -20.46
CA GLY A 200 20.30 3.77 -20.88
C GLY A 200 20.59 5.26 -20.76
N GLY A 201 19.81 6.01 -19.95
CA GLY A 201 20.12 7.40 -19.62
C GLY A 201 19.62 8.43 -20.65
N GLN A 202 18.45 8.21 -21.23
CA GLN A 202 17.80 9.21 -22.08
C GLN A 202 17.39 10.44 -21.24
N MET A 203 17.32 11.60 -21.88
CA MET A 203 16.87 12.83 -21.22
C MET A 203 15.39 12.74 -20.84
N SER A 204 15.08 13.12 -19.61
CA SER A 204 13.73 13.44 -19.13
C SER A 204 13.51 14.95 -19.05
N LYS A 205 12.27 15.39 -18.82
CA LYS A 205 12.00 16.79 -18.42
C LYS A 205 12.58 17.19 -17.04
N ALA A 206 13.10 16.24 -16.26
CA ALA A 206 13.84 16.52 -15.03
C ALA A 206 15.35 16.74 -15.26
N THR A 207 15.86 16.49 -16.47
CA THR A 207 17.28 16.71 -16.80
C THR A 207 17.63 18.21 -16.71
N PRO A 208 18.69 18.60 -15.97
CA PRO A 208 19.16 19.99 -15.88
C PRO A 208 19.64 20.62 -17.21
#